data_AF-A0A8K1FRG9-F1
#
_entry.id   AF-A0A8K1FRG9-F1
#
_cell.length_a   1.000
_cell.length_b   1.000
_cell.length_c   1.000
_cell.angle_alpha   90.00
_cell.angle_beta   90.00
_cell.angle_gamma   90.00
#
_symmetry.space_group_name_H-M   'P 1'
#
loop_
_entity.id
_entity.type
_entity.pdbx_description
1 polymer ?
#
loop_
_entity_poly.entity_id
_entity_poly.type
_entity_poly.pdbx_seq_one_letter_code
_entity_poly.pdbx_strand_id
1 'polypeptide(L)'
;MTSIIRFELCEFGLPSTSEFRIGNGRWRISLDNEITDAVHAKGGKIVLQLWHIGRGGHSSFFPDGEIVAPSAIGVTQGHIRNSKGEAVPYEVPRALETDEIPGIVEDFLKSAELAKQAGFDGIEIHGATGYLVTQLDFDWP
;
A
#
# COMPACT_ATOMS: atom_id res chain seq x y z
N MET A 1 11.51 -10.87 25.52
CA MET A 1 11.33 -9.65 24.71
C MET A 1 10.53 -10.07 23.49
N THR A 2 9.29 -9.61 23.37
CA THR A 2 8.46 -9.90 22.19
C THR A 2 8.79 -8.88 21.12
N SER A 3 9.43 -9.30 20.03
CA SER A 3 9.71 -8.44 18.88
C SER A 3 8.45 -8.33 18.01
N ILE A 4 8.03 -7.12 17.69
CA ILE A 4 7.00 -6.86 16.68
C ILE A 4 7.71 -6.73 15.34
N ILE A 5 7.32 -7.56 14.37
CA ILE A 5 7.83 -7.48 13.00
C ILE A 5 6.80 -6.73 12.15
N ARG A 6 7.26 -5.73 11.38
CA ARG A 6 6.45 -4.89 10.49
C ARG A 6 6.66 -5.35 9.05
N PHE A 7 5.59 -5.68 8.35
CA PHE A 7 5.59 -5.96 6.91
C PHE A 7 4.83 -4.85 6.17
N GLU A 8 5.32 -4.44 5.00
CA GLU A 8 4.74 -3.35 4.22
C GLU A 8 3.91 -3.91 3.05
N LEU A 9 2.64 -3.50 2.93
CA LEU A 9 1.77 -3.82 1.81
C LEU A 9 1.66 -2.63 0.87
N CYS A 10 1.84 -2.86 -0.43
CA CYS A 10 1.67 -1.87 -1.49
C CYS A 10 0.36 -2.13 -2.25
N GLU A 11 -0.44 -1.06 -2.38
CA GLU A 11 -1.51 -0.81 -3.37
C GLU A 11 -2.93 -1.37 -3.15
N PHE A 12 -3.89 -0.45 -3.30
CA PHE A 12 -5.32 -0.67 -3.50
C PHE A 12 -5.68 -0.19 -4.92
N GLY A 13 -6.57 -0.87 -5.65
CA GLY A 13 -6.98 -0.49 -7.02
C GLY A 13 -6.80 -1.54 -8.13
N LEU A 14 -6.36 -2.78 -7.84
CA LEU A 14 -6.33 -3.86 -8.82
C LEU A 14 -7.67 -4.63 -8.84
N PRO A 15 -8.30 -4.86 -10.02
CA PRO A 15 -9.56 -5.58 -10.10
C PRO A 15 -9.29 -7.05 -9.79
N SER A 16 -9.68 -7.46 -8.59
CA SER A 16 -9.41 -8.78 -8.00
C SER A 16 -7.92 -9.08 -7.83
N THR A 17 -7.39 -8.86 -6.64
CA THR A 17 -6.58 -9.84 -5.89
C THR A 17 -5.82 -9.17 -4.76
N SER A 18 -5.83 -9.86 -3.63
CA SER A 18 -4.85 -9.84 -2.55
C SER A 18 -3.43 -10.15 -3.05
N GLU A 19 -2.86 -9.29 -3.91
CA GLU A 19 -1.53 -9.45 -4.48
C GLU A 19 -0.50 -8.53 -3.81
N PHE A 20 0.60 -9.12 -3.34
CA PHE A 20 1.78 -8.46 -2.81
C PHE A 20 2.85 -8.26 -3.89
N ARG A 21 3.70 -7.24 -3.72
CA ARG A 21 4.99 -7.11 -4.39
C ARG A 21 6.10 -6.86 -3.37
N ILE A 22 7.05 -7.79 -3.24
CA ILE A 22 8.34 -7.58 -2.55
C ILE A 22 9.44 -8.09 -3.49
N GLY A 23 10.27 -7.19 -4.03
CA GLY A 23 11.31 -7.51 -5.02
C GLY A 23 10.78 -7.94 -6.39
N ASN A 24 11.53 -8.76 -7.12
CA ASN A 24 11.17 -9.24 -8.48
C ASN A 24 10.19 -10.44 -8.47
N GLY A 25 9.61 -10.80 -7.33
CA GLY A 25 8.70 -11.95 -7.17
C GLY A 25 7.26 -11.51 -6.91
N ARG A 26 6.30 -12.20 -7.55
CA ARG A 26 4.85 -12.02 -7.33
C ARG A 26 4.40 -12.96 -6.21
N TRP A 27 3.96 -12.40 -5.08
CA TRP A 27 3.42 -13.18 -3.96
C TRP A 27 1.98 -12.74 -3.68
N ARG A 28 1.13 -13.65 -3.19
CA ARG A 28 -0.27 -13.36 -2.80
C ARG A 28 -0.39 -13.51 -1.29
N ILE A 29 -1.32 -12.82 -0.63
CA ILE A 29 -1.76 -13.25 0.71
C ILE A 29 -2.36 -14.63 0.49
N SER A 30 -1.56 -15.68 0.65
CA SER A 30 -2.10 -16.99 0.88
C SER A 30 -2.69 -16.94 2.27
N LEU A 31 -3.96 -17.36 2.38
CA LEU A 31 -4.60 -17.56 3.68
C LEU A 31 -3.78 -18.53 4.54
N ASP A 32 -3.01 -19.41 3.88
CA ASP A 32 -1.89 -20.16 4.46
C ASP A 32 -0.62 -19.30 4.47
N ASN A 33 -0.41 -18.53 5.54
CA ASN A 33 0.67 -17.57 5.61
C ASN A 33 1.87 -18.11 6.43
N GLU A 34 2.84 -18.70 5.73
CA GLU A 34 4.06 -19.26 6.33
C GLU A 34 4.84 -18.22 7.15
N ILE A 35 4.69 -16.92 6.84
CA ILE A 35 5.39 -15.83 7.55
C ILE A 35 4.80 -15.67 8.96
N THR A 36 3.47 -15.55 9.09
CA THR A 36 2.84 -15.40 10.40
C THR A 36 3.09 -16.64 11.26
N ASP A 37 2.99 -17.82 10.64
CA ASP A 37 3.26 -19.10 11.31
C ASP A 37 4.71 -19.16 11.82
N ALA A 38 5.69 -18.79 11.00
CA ALA A 38 7.10 -18.79 11.39
C ALA A 38 7.38 -17.81 12.53
N VAL A 39 6.76 -16.63 12.52
CA VAL A 39 6.90 -15.64 13.61
C VAL A 39 6.25 -16.15 14.89
N HIS A 40 5.04 -16.68 14.81
CA HIS A 40 4.30 -17.23 15.94
C HIS A 40 4.98 -18.47 16.52
N ALA A 41 5.60 -19.32 15.71
CA ALA A 41 6.39 -20.47 16.15
C ALA A 41 7.61 -20.07 17.00
N LYS A 42 8.08 -18.82 16.88
CA LYS A 42 9.13 -18.23 17.73
C LYS A 42 8.57 -17.41 18.90
N GLY A 43 7.25 -17.41 19.11
CA GLY A 43 6.57 -16.61 20.13
C GLY A 43 6.54 -15.11 19.83
N GLY A 44 6.78 -14.72 18.57
CA GLY A 44 6.75 -13.34 18.12
C GLY A 44 5.33 -12.83 17.85
N LYS A 45 5.24 -11.53 17.55
CA LYS A 45 4.02 -10.86 17.08
C LYS A 45 4.32 -10.11 15.79
N ILE A 46 3.33 -10.01 14.91
CA ILE A 46 3.51 -9.44 13.58
C ILE A 46 2.28 -8.62 13.19
N VAL A 47 2.53 -7.42 12.67
CA VAL A 47 1.49 -6.52 12.16
C VAL A 47 1.71 -6.26 10.68
N LEU A 48 0.62 -6.15 9.93
CA LEU A 48 0.64 -5.77 8.52
C LEU A 48 0.42 -4.26 8.38
N GLN A 49 1.40 -3.55 7.81
CA GLN A 49 1.24 -2.15 7.47
C GLN A 49 0.47 -2.03 6.15
N LEU A 50 -0.71 -1.43 6.21
CA LEU A 50 -1.56 -1.11 5.08
C LEU A 50 -1.21 0.28 4.54
N TRP A 51 -1.05 0.39 3.23
CA TRP A 51 -0.59 1.62 2.64
C TRP A 51 -1.18 1.85 1.23
N HIS A 52 -1.62 3.08 0.97
CA HIS A 52 -2.05 3.57 -0.33
C HIS A 52 -1.05 4.60 -0.88
N ILE A 53 -0.51 4.35 -2.07
CA ILE A 53 0.65 5.07 -2.63
C ILE A 53 0.36 6.56 -2.92
N GLY A 54 -0.86 6.87 -3.38
CA GLY A 54 -1.25 8.23 -3.73
C GLY A 54 -0.36 8.80 -4.84
N ARG A 55 -0.02 10.10 -4.79
CA ARG A 55 0.88 10.74 -5.78
C ARG A 55 2.32 10.21 -5.82
N GLY A 56 2.71 9.34 -4.89
CA GLY A 56 4.03 8.74 -4.81
C GLY A 56 4.17 7.47 -5.66
N GLY A 57 3.33 7.26 -6.66
CA GLY A 57 3.29 6.06 -7.50
C GLY A 57 3.67 6.30 -8.96
N HIS A 58 3.50 5.28 -9.80
CA HIS A 58 3.66 5.38 -11.25
C HIS A 58 2.55 4.60 -11.97
N SER A 59 1.98 5.18 -13.03
CA SER A 59 0.86 4.67 -13.84
C SER A 59 1.07 3.22 -14.28
N SER A 60 2.33 2.86 -14.57
CA SER A 60 2.72 1.51 -14.99
C SER A 60 2.38 0.37 -14.01
N PHE A 61 2.05 0.69 -12.75
CA PHE A 61 1.62 -0.29 -11.75
C PHE A 61 0.12 -0.60 -11.83
N PHE A 62 -0.67 0.29 -12.46
CA PHE A 62 -2.12 0.25 -12.51
C PHE A 62 -2.63 -0.19 -13.89
N PRO A 63 -3.64 -1.08 -13.99
CA PRO A 63 -4.18 -1.57 -15.25
C PRO A 63 -4.83 -0.49 -16.11
N ASP A 64 -5.44 0.51 -15.48
CA ASP A 64 -6.02 1.69 -16.11
C ASP A 64 -4.98 2.78 -16.41
N GLY A 65 -3.76 2.63 -15.89
CA GLY A 65 -2.69 3.61 -16.03
C GLY A 65 -2.92 4.87 -15.22
N GLU A 66 -3.75 4.84 -14.18
CA GLU A 66 -4.12 6.03 -13.44
C GLU A 66 -3.54 6.05 -12.02
N ILE A 67 -3.06 7.22 -11.58
CA ILE A 67 -2.65 7.47 -10.21
C ILE A 67 -3.59 8.51 -9.62
N VAL A 68 -4.05 8.27 -8.40
CA VAL A 68 -4.96 9.17 -7.69
C VAL A 68 -4.30 9.81 -6.48
N ALA A 69 -4.71 11.03 -6.16
CA ALA A 69 -4.29 11.77 -4.96
C ALA A 69 -5.39 12.77 -4.54
N PRO A 70 -5.30 13.42 -3.37
CA PRO A 70 -6.29 14.41 -2.95
C PRO A 70 -6.33 15.66 -3.85
N SER A 71 -5.27 15.91 -4.62
CA SER A 71 -5.16 17.03 -5.53
C SER A 71 -4.26 16.67 -6.71
N ALA A 72 -4.47 17.31 -7.85
CA ALA A 72 -3.67 17.13 -9.07
C ALA A 72 -2.31 17.84 -8.97
N ILE A 73 -1.56 17.55 -7.90
CA ILE A 73 -0.23 18.11 -7.61
C ILE A 73 0.77 16.97 -7.60
N GLY A 74 1.59 16.88 -8.66
CA GLY A 74 2.69 15.93 -8.76
C GLY A 74 3.87 16.31 -7.87
N VAL A 75 4.68 15.33 -7.51
CA VAL A 75 5.95 15.57 -6.80
C VAL A 75 6.91 16.27 -7.76
N THR A 76 7.44 17.43 -7.36
CA THR A 76 8.20 18.32 -8.26
C THR A 76 9.68 17.96 -8.40
N GLN A 77 10.21 17.13 -7.49
CA GLN A 77 11.62 16.76 -7.44
C GLN A 77 11.82 15.26 -7.20
N GLY A 78 12.89 14.72 -7.77
CA GLY A 78 13.26 13.32 -7.60
C GLY A 78 12.70 12.41 -8.69
N HIS A 79 12.89 11.11 -8.48
CA HIS A 79 12.46 10.05 -9.39
C HIS A 79 11.83 8.92 -8.58
N ILE A 80 10.94 8.19 -9.24
CA ILE A 80 10.37 6.93 -8.76
C ILE A 80 10.82 5.78 -9.67
N ARG A 81 10.61 4.54 -9.21
CA ARG A 81 10.80 3.34 -10.03
C ARG A 81 9.48 2.97 -10.70
N ASN A 82 9.49 2.82 -12.02
CA ASN A 82 8.36 2.25 -12.75
C ASN A 82 8.30 0.71 -12.59
N SER A 83 7.33 0.05 -13.23
CA SER A 83 7.18 -1.42 -13.18
C SER A 83 8.33 -2.20 -13.84
N LYS A 84 9.21 -1.54 -14.58
CA LYS A 84 10.45 -2.10 -15.13
C LYS A 84 11.67 -1.85 -14.23
N GLY A 85 11.50 -1.17 -13.10
CA GLY A 85 12.59 -0.80 -12.20
C GLY A 85 13.44 0.37 -12.71
N GLU A 86 12.99 1.09 -13.73
CA GLU A 86 13.70 2.26 -14.28
C GLU A 86 13.39 3.49 -13.43
N ALA A 87 14.38 4.35 -13.22
CA ALA A 87 14.17 5.63 -12.56
C ALA A 87 13.50 6.61 -13.53
N VAL A 88 12.29 7.04 -13.22
CA VAL A 88 11.47 7.93 -14.04
C VAL A 88 10.95 9.11 -13.21
N PRO A 89 10.65 10.27 -13.83
CA PRO A 89 10.01 11.38 -13.12
C PRO A 89 8.67 10.95 -12.52
N TYR A 90 8.23 11.66 -11.48
CA TYR A 90 6.87 11.52 -10.97
C TYR A 90 5.85 12.04 -11.98
N GLU A 91 4.67 11.42 -11.98
CA GLU A 91 3.53 11.85 -12.79
C GLU A 91 2.63 12.80 -11.98
N VAL A 92 1.79 13.57 -12.69
CA VAL A 92 0.73 14.35 -12.05
C VAL A 92 -0.47 13.40 -11.84
N PRO A 93 -0.93 13.20 -10.59
CA PRO A 93 -2.07 12.32 -10.33
C PRO A 93 -3.38 12.99 -10.74
N ARG A 94 -4.44 12.20 -10.91
CA ARG A 94 -5.80 12.71 -10.90
C ARG A 94 -6.22 13.05 -9.47
N ALA A 95 -6.91 14.18 -9.31
CA ALA A 95 -7.56 14.50 -8.04
C ALA A 95 -8.73 13.53 -7.79
N LEU A 96 -8.78 12.97 -6.59
CA LEU A 96 -9.91 12.17 -6.12
C LEU A 96 -11.16 13.04 -6.03
N GLU A 97 -12.26 12.50 -6.52
CA GLU A 97 -13.59 13.01 -6.27
C GLU A 97 -14.07 12.55 -4.87
N THR A 98 -14.93 13.34 -4.24
CA THR A 98 -15.36 13.07 -2.85
C THR A 98 -16.12 11.75 -2.72
N ASP A 99 -16.82 11.32 -3.77
CA ASP A 99 -17.57 10.06 -3.83
C ASP A 99 -16.68 8.82 -3.99
N GLU A 100 -15.40 8.98 -4.31
CA GLU A 100 -14.42 7.89 -4.39
C GLU A 100 -13.82 7.53 -3.02
N ILE A 101 -13.79 8.48 -2.07
CA ILE A 101 -13.20 8.30 -0.73
C ILE A 101 -13.82 7.11 0.02
N PRO A 102 -15.15 6.91 0.05
CA PRO A 102 -15.73 5.72 0.69
C PRO A 102 -15.23 4.40 0.10
N GLY A 103 -14.96 4.35 -1.20
CA GLY A 103 -14.39 3.16 -1.85
C GLY A 103 -12.98 2.85 -1.35
N ILE A 104 -12.14 3.86 -1.18
CA ILE A 104 -10.80 3.72 -0.61
C ILE A 104 -10.86 3.23 0.85
N VAL A 105 -11.78 3.78 1.65
CA VAL A 105 -11.98 3.32 3.04
C VAL A 105 -12.39 1.86 3.09
N GLU A 106 -13.32 1.46 2.21
CA GLU A 106 -13.77 0.06 2.08
C GLU A 106 -12.62 -0.87 1.68
N ASP A 107 -11.71 -0.42 0.82
CA ASP A 107 -10.52 -1.17 0.45
C ASP A 107 -9.58 -1.39 1.65
N PHE A 108 -9.35 -0.36 2.48
CA PHE A 108 -8.61 -0.52 3.75
C PHE A 108 -9.28 -1.54 4.69
N LEU A 109 -10.61 -1.51 4.80
CA LEU A 109 -11.37 -2.45 5.62
C LEU A 109 -11.18 -3.90 5.14
N LYS A 110 -11.38 -4.15 3.85
CA LYS A 110 -11.17 -5.48 3.24
C LYS A 110 -9.75 -5.98 3.45
N SER A 111 -8.74 -5.13 3.30
CA SER A 111 -7.35 -5.52 3.56
C SER A 111 -7.08 -5.84 5.02
N ALA A 112 -7.71 -5.13 5.96
CA ALA A 112 -7.61 -5.47 7.37
C ALA A 112 -8.27 -6.83 7.70
N GLU A 113 -9.41 -7.13 7.08
CA GLU A 113 -10.06 -8.44 7.21
C GLU A 113 -9.20 -9.57 6.64
N LEU A 114 -8.59 -9.36 5.47
CA LEU A 114 -7.67 -10.31 4.85
C LEU A 114 -6.42 -10.52 5.70
N ALA A 115 -5.86 -9.46 6.29
CA ALA A 115 -4.71 -9.55 7.20
C ALA A 115 -5.04 -10.44 8.42
N LYS A 116 -6.23 -10.25 8.99
CA LYS A 116 -6.71 -11.07 10.11
C LYS A 116 -6.87 -12.54 9.70
N GLN A 117 -7.47 -12.80 8.54
CA GLN A 117 -7.62 -14.16 8.03
C GLN A 117 -6.27 -14.84 7.76
N ALA A 118 -5.28 -14.06 7.34
CA ALA A 118 -3.91 -14.52 7.08
C ALA A 118 -3.01 -14.58 8.33
N GLY A 119 -3.58 -14.52 9.53
CA GLY A 119 -2.85 -14.76 10.79
C GLY A 119 -2.06 -13.57 11.34
N PHE A 120 -2.20 -12.35 10.80
CA PHE A 120 -1.56 -11.19 11.42
C PHE A 120 -2.21 -10.83 12.76
N ASP A 121 -1.42 -10.36 13.72
CA ASP A 121 -1.89 -9.96 15.05
C ASP A 121 -2.59 -8.59 15.05
N GLY A 122 -2.39 -7.82 13.98
CA GLY A 122 -2.99 -6.52 13.79
C GLY A 122 -2.58 -5.87 12.48
N ILE A 123 -3.10 -4.68 12.26
CA ILE A 123 -2.72 -3.83 11.15
C ILE A 123 -2.18 -2.50 11.65
N GLU A 124 -1.34 -1.89 10.83
CA GLU A 124 -0.87 -0.52 11.00
C GLU A 124 -1.28 0.28 9.78
N ILE A 125 -1.91 1.44 9.95
CA ILE A 125 -2.22 2.32 8.83
C ILE A 125 -1.01 3.21 8.57
N HIS A 126 -0.49 3.21 7.34
CA HIS A 126 0.62 4.07 6.99
C HIS A 126 0.19 5.53 6.77
N GLY A 127 0.11 6.26 7.89
CA GLY A 127 -0.13 7.69 7.94
C GLY A 127 1.16 8.51 8.01
N ALA A 128 2.23 8.10 7.32
CA ALA A 128 3.51 8.82 7.32
C ALA A 128 4.10 8.95 5.89
N THR A 129 5.20 9.70 5.78
CA THR A 129 6.11 9.74 4.62
C THR A 129 5.52 10.12 3.25
N GLY A 130 4.46 10.91 3.21
CA GLY A 130 4.02 11.59 1.99
C GLY A 130 3.11 10.77 1.07
N TYR A 131 2.50 9.71 1.60
CA TYR A 131 1.53 8.87 0.89
C TYR A 131 0.07 9.26 1.12
N LEU A 132 -0.90 8.59 0.49
CA LEU A 132 -2.27 9.10 0.33
C LEU A 132 -2.88 9.64 1.64
N VAL A 133 -2.77 8.88 2.74
CA VAL A 133 -3.29 9.29 4.05
C VAL A 133 -2.66 10.61 4.52
N THR A 134 -1.34 10.76 4.38
CA THR A 134 -0.68 12.04 4.73
C THR A 134 -0.92 13.16 3.72
N GLN A 135 -1.19 12.84 2.45
CA GLN A 135 -1.52 13.83 1.42
C GLN A 135 -2.87 14.50 1.68
N LEU A 136 -3.75 13.86 2.46
CA LEU A 136 -5.04 14.44 2.90
C LEU A 136 -4.88 15.43 4.05
N ASP A 137 -3.87 15.23 4.91
CA ASP A 137 -3.77 15.90 6.21
C ASP A 137 -2.81 17.11 6.16
N PHE A 138 -1.88 17.15 5.21
CA PHE A 138 -0.89 18.22 5.09
C PHE A 138 -0.62 18.62 3.64
N ASP A 139 -0.42 19.94 3.42
CA ASP A 139 0.27 20.47 2.25
C ASP A 139 1.76 20.10 2.32
N TRP A 140 2.07 18.83 2.05
CA TRP A 140 3.46 18.39 1.91
C TRP A 140 4.02 18.94 0.60
N PRO A 141 5.11 19.74 0.62
CA PRO A 141 5.68 20.38 -0.57
C PRO A 141 6.29 19.39 -1.57
#